data_AF-A0A7S4MK31-F1
#
_entry.id   AF-A0A7S4MK31-F1
#
_cell.length_a   1.000
_cell.length_b   1.000
_cell.length_c   1.000
_cell.angle_alpha   90.00
_cell.angle_beta   90.00
_cell.angle_gamma   90.00
#
_symmetry.space_group_name_H-M   'P 1'
#
loop_
_entity.id
_entity.type
_entity.pdbx_description
1 polymer ?
#
loop_
_entity_poly.entity_id
_entity_poly.type
_entity_poly.pdbx_seq_one_letter_code
_entity_poly.pdbx_strand_id
1 'polypeptide(L)'
;YPNRIIMGVADGCNWGEPPRNAARAAINAFVRYLSTHQAEIGDLQYAGGLVLRALSMANAEIFKGIDTEKSMIGTTTLLGGMVLELDTLSMDVSESEGPVADYGFVYVSIGDCKAFHWSSVTRKFSDITASNRAGTLSASDCGGRLGPHDGNLPDLRNLELGFFACHSGDYIMIVSDGVHDNLDPAHLGFHPKDLGIEAEDWSSVPDLEAAEEVKNEYRISLLSKVINGELDSAVKKRDPDTLQEVSGEGEKPRDGIPPPLEVVNNITSYCVETCNASATWMATNPKGRLPKDYRLYPGKMDHTTCVCVRI
;
A
#
# COMPACT_ATOMS: atom_id res chain seq x y z
N TYR A 1 11.68 -11.71 -23.34
CA TYR A 1 11.01 -10.67 -22.53
C TYR A 1 12.05 -10.19 -21.53
N PRO A 2 12.35 -8.88 -21.43
CA PRO A 2 13.18 -8.40 -20.33
C PRO A 2 12.51 -8.78 -19.00
N ASN A 3 13.30 -9.08 -17.97
CA ASN A 3 12.82 -9.42 -16.64
C ASN A 3 12.15 -8.19 -16.02
N ARG A 4 10.85 -8.03 -16.25
CA ARG A 4 10.07 -6.88 -15.77
C ARG A 4 8.80 -7.34 -15.10
N ILE A 5 8.46 -6.66 -14.01
CA ILE A 5 7.24 -6.91 -13.24
C ILE A 5 6.40 -5.64 -13.32
N ILE A 6 5.15 -5.75 -13.77
CA ILE A 6 4.18 -4.64 -13.75
C ILE A 6 3.20 -4.92 -12.63
N MET A 7 3.00 -3.94 -11.75
CA MET A 7 2.11 -4.07 -10.61
C MET A 7 1.47 -2.74 -10.25
N GLY A 8 0.33 -2.80 -9.58
CA GLY A 8 -0.33 -1.63 -9.03
C GLY A 8 -1.61 -1.98 -8.28
N VAL A 9 -2.07 -1.02 -7.48
CA VAL A 9 -3.31 -1.05 -6.73
C VAL A 9 -4.06 0.24 -7.03
N ALA A 10 -5.37 0.13 -7.25
CA ALA A 10 -6.27 1.27 -7.30
C ALA A 10 -7.36 1.04 -6.25
N ASP A 11 -7.60 2.05 -5.41
CA ASP A 11 -8.62 1.99 -4.37
C ASP A 11 -9.73 2.99 -4.64
N GLY A 12 -10.98 2.54 -4.60
CA GLY A 12 -12.13 3.39 -4.91
C GLY A 12 -12.37 4.38 -3.79
N CYS A 13 -12.41 5.68 -4.08
CA CYS A 13 -12.67 6.68 -3.05
C CYS A 13 -14.16 6.64 -2.63
N ASN A 14 -14.41 6.32 -1.35
CA ASN A 14 -15.73 6.04 -0.76
C ASN A 14 -16.29 4.66 -1.15
N TRP A 15 -17.55 4.43 -0.77
CA TRP A 15 -18.21 3.15 -0.87
C TRP A 15 -19.14 3.06 -2.09
N GLY A 16 -19.27 1.86 -2.63
CA GLY A 16 -20.29 1.52 -3.62
C GLY A 16 -19.75 1.25 -5.01
N GLU A 17 -20.68 1.09 -5.95
CA GLU A 17 -20.35 0.65 -7.31
C GLU A 17 -19.60 1.71 -8.15
N PRO A 18 -19.88 3.03 -8.05
CA PRO A 18 -19.13 4.01 -8.84
C PRO A 18 -17.62 4.04 -8.51
N PRO A 19 -17.16 4.16 -7.24
CA PRO A 19 -15.72 4.11 -6.93
C PRO A 19 -15.08 2.78 -7.31
N ARG A 20 -15.78 1.66 -7.10
CA ARG A 20 -15.32 0.32 -7.53
C ARG A 20 -15.09 0.25 -9.04
N ASN A 21 -16.01 0.79 -9.83
CA ASN A 21 -15.88 0.81 -11.28
C ASN A 21 -14.75 1.73 -11.75
N ALA A 22 -14.56 2.88 -11.10
CA ALA A 22 -13.44 3.76 -11.37
C ALA A 22 -12.10 3.05 -11.09
N ALA A 23 -11.95 2.41 -9.93
CA ALA A 23 -10.75 1.64 -9.56
C ALA A 23 -10.44 0.53 -10.58
N ARG A 24 -11.46 -0.26 -10.94
CA ARG A 24 -11.33 -1.33 -11.94
C ARG A 24 -10.97 -0.79 -13.33
N ALA A 25 -11.59 0.29 -13.79
CA ALA A 25 -11.28 0.88 -15.08
C ALA A 25 -9.83 1.41 -15.11
N ALA A 26 -9.45 2.15 -14.07
CA ALA A 26 -8.13 2.76 -13.93
C ALA A 26 -7.02 1.71 -13.93
N ILE A 27 -7.07 0.72 -13.03
CA ILE A 27 -5.98 -0.26 -12.89
C ILE A 27 -5.84 -1.13 -14.14
N ASN A 28 -6.94 -1.52 -14.77
CA ASN A 28 -6.90 -2.32 -15.99
C ASN A 28 -6.29 -1.54 -17.16
N ALA A 29 -6.66 -0.26 -17.33
CA ALA A 29 -6.08 0.58 -18.36
C ALA A 29 -4.60 0.88 -18.12
N PHE A 30 -4.22 1.14 -16.86
CA PHE A 30 -2.84 1.36 -16.44
C PHE A 30 -1.94 0.15 -16.77
N VAL A 31 -2.30 -1.03 -16.26
CA VAL A 31 -1.54 -2.27 -16.48
C VAL A 31 -1.52 -2.65 -17.96
N ARG A 32 -2.64 -2.52 -18.67
CA ARG A 32 -2.71 -2.78 -20.12
C ARG A 32 -1.76 -1.87 -20.89
N TYR A 33 -1.78 -0.56 -20.60
CA TYR A 33 -0.91 0.38 -21.30
C TYR A 33 0.57 0.05 -21.10
N LEU A 34 1.00 -0.17 -19.85
CA LEU A 34 2.38 -0.57 -19.56
C LEU A 34 2.74 -1.90 -20.21
N SER A 35 1.85 -2.90 -20.16
CA SER A 35 2.10 -4.22 -20.75
C SER A 35 2.30 -4.15 -22.26
N THR A 36 1.57 -3.26 -22.94
CA THR A 36 1.70 -3.06 -24.40
C THR A 36 2.97 -2.30 -24.77
N HIS A 37 3.36 -1.27 -24.02
CA HIS A 37 4.43 -0.34 -24.41
C HIS A 37 5.77 -0.61 -23.71
N GLN A 38 5.85 -1.55 -22.76
CA GLN A 38 7.09 -1.79 -22.02
C GLN A 38 8.29 -2.07 -22.95
N ALA A 39 8.10 -2.76 -24.07
CA ALA A 39 9.20 -3.10 -24.99
C ALA A 39 9.91 -1.86 -25.58
N GLU A 40 9.29 -0.69 -25.52
CA GLU A 40 9.85 0.58 -26.00
C GLU A 40 10.84 1.22 -25.02
N ILE A 41 10.92 0.72 -23.78
CA ILE A 41 11.80 1.27 -22.74
C ILE A 41 13.27 1.01 -23.09
N GLY A 42 13.97 2.09 -23.42
CA GLY A 42 15.43 2.12 -23.57
C GLY A 42 16.18 2.70 -22.37
N ASP A 43 15.54 3.56 -21.56
CA ASP A 43 16.16 4.19 -20.40
C ASP A 43 15.12 4.49 -19.28
N LEU A 44 15.62 4.91 -18.11
CA LEU A 44 14.79 5.22 -16.94
C LEU A 44 13.87 6.43 -17.18
N GLN A 45 14.31 7.42 -17.93
CA GLN A 45 13.50 8.60 -18.25
C GLN A 45 12.28 8.21 -19.09
N TYR A 46 12.45 7.33 -20.08
CA TYR A 46 11.39 6.80 -20.91
C TYR A 46 10.44 5.90 -20.10
N ALA A 47 10.99 5.09 -19.18
CA ALA A 47 10.18 4.31 -18.24
C ALA A 47 9.27 5.21 -17.40
N GLY A 48 9.81 6.28 -16.81
CA GLY A 48 9.03 7.26 -16.05
C GLY A 48 7.95 7.94 -16.90
N GLY A 49 8.29 8.34 -18.13
CA GLY A 49 7.34 8.89 -19.08
C GLY A 49 6.23 7.91 -19.51
N LEU A 50 6.52 6.61 -19.61
CA LEU A 50 5.50 5.59 -19.86
C LEU A 50 4.57 5.39 -18.66
N VAL A 51 5.11 5.41 -17.43
CA VAL A 51 4.31 5.28 -16.21
C VAL A 51 3.33 6.46 -16.06
N LEU A 52 3.75 7.70 -16.35
CA LEU A 52 2.83 8.85 -16.37
C LEU A 52 1.79 8.78 -17.50
N ARG A 53 2.19 8.29 -18.69
CA ARG A 53 1.23 8.05 -19.78
C ARG A 53 0.21 6.99 -19.40
N ALA A 54 0.62 5.92 -18.73
CA ALA A 54 -0.27 4.89 -18.21
C ALA A 54 -1.29 5.48 -17.22
N LEU A 55 -0.87 6.39 -16.34
CA LEU A 55 -1.78 7.10 -15.43
C LEU A 55 -2.81 7.95 -16.19
N SER A 56 -2.37 8.63 -17.26
CA SER A 56 -3.26 9.42 -18.11
C SER A 56 -4.32 8.53 -18.79
N MET A 57 -3.90 7.35 -19.26
CA MET A 57 -4.81 6.34 -19.82
C MET A 57 -5.76 5.77 -18.77
N ALA A 58 -5.29 5.57 -17.54
CA ALA A 58 -6.09 5.14 -16.41
C ALA A 58 -7.23 6.13 -16.13
N ASN A 59 -6.91 7.43 -16.06
CA ASN A 59 -7.91 8.47 -15.87
C ASN A 59 -8.93 8.50 -17.01
N ALA A 60 -8.47 8.45 -18.26
CA ALA A 60 -9.35 8.49 -19.43
C ALA A 60 -10.33 7.30 -19.48
N GLU A 61 -9.88 6.09 -19.09
CA GLU A 61 -10.73 4.89 -19.13
C GLU A 61 -11.88 4.97 -18.11
N ILE A 62 -11.75 5.73 -17.01
CA ILE A 62 -12.83 5.93 -16.02
C ILE A 62 -14.08 6.55 -16.68
N PHE A 63 -13.90 7.45 -17.66
CA PHE A 63 -15.00 8.15 -18.33
C PHE A 63 -15.54 7.40 -19.56
N LYS A 64 -14.85 6.37 -20.02
CA LYS A 64 -15.11 5.75 -21.32
C LYS A 64 -16.46 5.06 -21.36
N GLY A 65 -17.29 5.48 -22.31
CA GLY A 65 -18.63 4.91 -22.52
C GLY A 65 -19.65 5.32 -21.45
N ILE A 66 -19.33 6.30 -20.60
CA ILE A 66 -20.24 6.81 -19.58
C ILE A 66 -20.83 8.15 -20.04
N ASP A 67 -22.14 8.26 -19.96
CA ASP A 67 -22.83 9.55 -20.09
C ASP A 67 -22.71 10.31 -18.76
N THR A 68 -21.81 11.30 -18.75
CA THR A 68 -21.48 12.14 -17.57
C THR A 68 -22.67 12.95 -17.07
N GLU A 69 -23.71 13.17 -17.88
CA GLU A 69 -24.92 13.90 -17.46
C GLU A 69 -25.94 12.97 -16.78
N LYS A 70 -25.88 11.66 -17.06
CA LYS A 70 -26.87 10.68 -16.59
C LYS A 70 -26.35 9.70 -15.54
N SER A 71 -25.04 9.63 -15.35
CA SER A 71 -24.40 8.61 -14.51
C SER A 71 -23.47 9.25 -13.50
N MET A 72 -23.52 8.74 -12.26
CA MET A 72 -22.51 9.05 -11.26
C MET A 72 -21.21 8.32 -11.60
N ILE A 73 -20.12 9.07 -11.74
CA ILE A 73 -18.78 8.53 -11.97
C ILE A 73 -18.02 8.57 -10.65
N GLY A 74 -17.43 7.44 -10.27
CA GLY A 74 -16.60 7.35 -9.06
C GLY A 74 -15.20 7.92 -9.27
N THR A 75 -14.47 8.04 -8.17
CA THR A 75 -13.05 8.41 -8.15
C THR A 75 -12.23 7.29 -7.51
N THR A 76 -10.93 7.27 -7.76
CA THR A 76 -10.04 6.22 -7.25
C THR A 76 -8.61 6.73 -7.07
N THR A 77 -7.90 6.20 -6.08
CA THR A 77 -6.45 6.32 -5.97
C THR A 77 -5.76 5.39 -6.97
N LEU A 78 -4.47 5.58 -7.22
CA LEU A 78 -3.65 4.63 -7.98
C LEU A 78 -2.20 4.71 -7.53
N LEU A 79 -1.64 3.57 -7.13
CA LEU A 79 -0.21 3.38 -6.90
C LEU A 79 0.26 2.19 -7.71
N GLY A 80 1.19 2.40 -8.63
CA GLY A 80 1.67 1.33 -9.50
C GLY A 80 2.83 1.75 -10.37
N GLY A 81 3.40 0.77 -11.06
CA GLY A 81 4.59 0.99 -11.86
C GLY A 81 5.17 -0.31 -12.39
N MET A 82 6.48 -0.30 -12.58
CA MET A 82 7.22 -1.48 -13.00
C MET A 82 8.58 -1.59 -12.34
N VAL A 83 8.95 -2.83 -12.04
CA VAL A 83 10.33 -3.20 -11.70
C VAL A 83 11.04 -3.58 -12.98
N LEU A 84 12.25 -3.05 -13.17
CA LEU A 84 13.10 -3.32 -14.32
C LEU A 84 14.56 -3.50 -13.89
N GLU A 85 15.28 -4.33 -14.64
CA GLU A 85 16.72 -4.56 -14.47
C GLU A 85 17.51 -3.32 -14.93
N LEU A 86 18.53 -2.95 -14.15
CA LEU A 86 19.42 -1.83 -14.42
C LEU A 86 20.70 -2.30 -15.11
N ASP A 87 21.15 -1.54 -16.11
CA ASP A 87 22.44 -1.78 -16.75
C ASP A 87 23.57 -1.22 -15.88
N THR A 88 24.12 -2.05 -15.00
CA THR A 88 25.17 -1.67 -14.04
C THR A 88 26.58 -1.71 -14.64
N LEU A 89 26.75 -2.14 -15.90
CA LEU A 89 28.05 -2.30 -16.57
C LEU A 89 28.80 -0.98 -16.83
N SER A 90 28.17 0.17 -16.58
CA SER A 90 28.73 1.50 -16.80
C SER A 90 29.01 2.30 -15.52
N MET A 91 28.77 1.71 -14.34
CA MET A 91 28.99 2.39 -13.07
C MET A 91 30.41 2.13 -12.54
N ASP A 92 31.27 3.15 -12.55
CA ASP A 92 32.54 3.14 -11.82
C ASP A 92 32.25 3.18 -10.32
N VAL A 93 32.09 2.01 -9.70
CA VAL A 93 31.82 1.89 -8.27
C VAL A 93 33.12 2.06 -7.50
N SER A 94 33.24 3.15 -6.72
CA SER A 94 34.24 3.21 -5.66
C SER A 94 33.93 2.15 -4.61
N GLU A 95 34.93 1.35 -4.18
CA GLU A 95 34.79 0.28 -3.17
C GLU A 95 34.13 0.70 -1.84
N SER A 96 33.94 2.00 -1.60
CA SER A 96 33.33 2.58 -0.40
C SER A 96 31.81 2.70 -0.41
N GLU A 97 31.15 2.57 -1.57
CA GLU A 97 29.68 2.57 -1.65
C GLU A 97 29.18 1.13 -1.73
N GLY A 98 28.11 0.81 -1.00
CA GLY A 98 27.61 -0.57 -0.84
C GLY A 98 27.19 -1.25 -2.15
N PRO A 99 26.51 -2.41 -2.09
CA PRO A 99 26.14 -3.13 -3.31
C PRO A 99 25.31 -2.26 -4.25
N VAL A 100 25.73 -2.18 -5.51
CA VAL A 100 25.01 -1.46 -6.56
C VAL A 100 23.68 -2.15 -6.82
N ALA A 101 22.62 -1.35 -6.93
CA ALA A 101 21.29 -1.85 -7.28
C ALA A 101 21.29 -2.45 -8.70
N ASP A 102 20.81 -3.68 -8.82
CA ASP A 102 20.61 -4.40 -10.09
C ASP A 102 19.17 -4.24 -10.62
N TYR A 103 18.26 -3.70 -9.81
CA TYR A 103 16.89 -3.41 -10.20
C TYR A 103 16.44 -2.00 -9.79
N GLY A 104 15.39 -1.51 -10.44
CA GLY A 104 14.72 -0.26 -10.08
C GLY A 104 13.21 -0.38 -10.21
N PHE A 105 12.49 0.15 -9.22
CA PHE A 105 11.05 0.32 -9.26
C PHE A 105 10.72 1.75 -9.71
N VAL A 106 10.25 1.89 -10.95
CA VAL A 106 9.74 3.15 -11.50
C VAL A 106 8.23 3.17 -11.29
N TYR A 107 7.73 4.12 -10.52
CA TYR A 107 6.35 4.12 -10.05
C TYR A 107 5.70 5.50 -10.11
N VAL A 108 4.37 5.49 -10.14
CA VAL A 108 3.54 6.66 -9.92
C VAL A 108 2.57 6.41 -8.77
N SER A 109 2.37 7.42 -7.94
CA SER A 109 1.44 7.43 -6.83
C SER A 109 0.49 8.62 -6.96
N ILE A 110 -0.79 8.37 -6.80
CA ILE A 110 -1.83 9.39 -6.60
C ILE A 110 -2.82 8.86 -5.59
N GLY A 111 -3.07 9.62 -4.53
CA GLY A 111 -3.83 9.14 -3.38
C GLY A 111 -2.93 8.66 -2.24
N ASP A 112 -3.44 7.75 -1.42
CA ASP A 112 -2.86 7.39 -0.13
C ASP A 112 -2.46 5.91 0.01
N CYS A 113 -2.68 5.08 -1.01
CA CYS A 113 -2.10 3.74 -1.06
C CYS A 113 -0.60 3.79 -0.74
N LYS A 114 -0.09 2.77 -0.05
CA LYS A 114 1.30 2.72 0.38
C LYS A 114 2.10 1.63 -0.33
N ALA A 115 3.37 1.90 -0.59
CA ALA A 115 4.35 0.91 -1.01
C ALA A 115 5.42 0.73 0.06
N PHE A 116 5.55 -0.48 0.59
CA PHE A 116 6.62 -0.88 1.49
C PHE A 116 7.66 -1.69 0.74
N HIS A 117 8.92 -1.49 1.11
CA HIS A 117 10.05 -2.23 0.60
C HIS A 117 10.75 -2.96 1.75
N TRP A 118 11.16 -4.20 1.50
CA TRP A 118 12.10 -4.91 2.35
C TRP A 118 13.39 -5.20 1.57
N SER A 119 14.52 -4.82 2.16
CA SER A 119 15.85 -5.04 1.58
C SER A 119 16.43 -6.37 2.06
N SER A 120 16.79 -7.22 1.12
CA SER A 120 17.55 -8.46 1.34
C SER A 120 18.97 -8.20 1.83
N VAL A 121 19.57 -7.08 1.38
CA VAL A 121 20.91 -6.64 1.76
C VAL A 121 20.95 -6.16 3.21
N THR A 122 20.09 -5.19 3.55
CA THR A 122 20.13 -4.52 4.86
C THR A 122 19.24 -5.20 5.90
N ARG A 123 18.34 -6.09 5.47
CA ARG A 123 17.31 -6.75 6.29
C ARG A 123 16.38 -5.76 6.99
N LYS A 124 16.12 -4.62 6.35
CA LYS A 124 15.29 -3.53 6.87
C LYS A 124 14.13 -3.21 5.93
N PHE A 125 13.08 -2.70 6.54
CA PHE A 125 11.92 -2.15 5.86
C PHE A 125 12.08 -0.64 5.63
N SER A 126 11.47 -0.16 4.55
CA SER A 126 11.29 1.26 4.25
C SER A 126 9.90 1.49 3.65
N ASP A 127 9.29 2.65 3.93
CA ASP A 127 8.09 3.11 3.23
C ASP A 127 8.53 3.96 2.03
N ILE A 128 8.30 3.45 0.82
CA ILE A 128 8.61 4.14 -0.45
C ILE A 128 7.75 5.41 -0.58
N THR A 129 6.55 5.40 0.01
CA THR A 129 5.52 6.42 -0.10
C THR A 129 5.32 7.19 1.20
N ALA A 130 6.35 7.30 2.04
CA ALA A 130 6.27 7.95 3.35
C ALA A 130 5.68 9.37 3.27
N SER A 131 5.96 10.09 2.19
CA SER A 131 5.52 11.47 1.94
C SER A 131 4.08 11.62 1.44
N ASN A 132 3.37 10.55 1.08
CA ASN A 132 2.08 10.66 0.36
C ASN A 132 0.95 11.31 1.19
N ARG A 133 1.09 11.36 2.52
CA ARG A 133 0.20 12.03 3.47
C ARG A 133 0.84 13.22 4.21
N ALA A 134 2.03 13.67 3.81
CA ALA A 134 2.70 14.81 4.42
C ALA A 134 1.82 16.07 4.30
N GLY A 135 1.23 16.52 5.42
CA GLY A 135 0.42 17.73 5.49
C GLY A 135 -1.11 17.55 5.56
N THR A 136 -1.64 16.31 5.55
CA THR A 136 -3.09 16.07 5.68
C THR A 136 -3.44 15.45 7.03
N LEU A 137 -4.28 16.15 7.80
CA LEU A 137 -4.79 15.69 9.11
C LEU A 137 -5.99 14.73 9.02
N SER A 138 -6.69 14.71 7.88
CA SER A 138 -7.92 13.93 7.72
C SER A 138 -7.67 12.58 7.06
N ALA A 139 -7.98 11.50 7.77
CA ALA A 139 -7.96 10.13 7.23
C ALA A 139 -8.97 9.89 6.08
N SER A 140 -9.89 10.84 5.83
CA SER A 140 -10.86 10.76 4.73
C SER A 140 -10.41 11.52 3.46
N ASP A 141 -9.33 12.30 3.53
CA ASP A 141 -8.74 12.93 2.35
C ASP A 141 -7.56 12.08 1.90
N CYS A 142 -7.75 11.36 0.79
CA CYS A 142 -6.68 10.55 0.18
C CYS A 142 -5.57 11.41 -0.45
N GLY A 143 -5.69 12.74 -0.43
CA GLY A 143 -4.74 13.66 -1.07
C GLY A 143 -5.09 13.85 -2.54
N GLY A 144 -4.83 12.85 -3.38
CA GLY A 144 -5.12 12.88 -4.81
C GLY A 144 -6.06 11.75 -5.25
N ARG A 145 -6.68 11.90 -6.42
CA ARG A 145 -7.55 10.87 -7.02
C ARG A 145 -7.74 11.06 -8.52
N LEU A 146 -7.88 9.95 -9.24
CA LEU A 146 -8.35 9.89 -10.61
C LEU A 146 -9.88 9.96 -10.68
N GLY A 147 -10.41 10.36 -11.83
CA GLY A 147 -11.84 10.60 -12.05
C GLY A 147 -12.24 12.06 -11.79
N PRO A 148 -13.55 12.37 -11.75
CA PRO A 148 -14.04 13.74 -11.62
C PRO A 148 -13.91 14.27 -10.20
N HIS A 149 -12.98 15.20 -9.97
CA HIS A 149 -12.87 15.97 -8.72
C HIS A 149 -13.27 17.43 -8.90
N ASP A 150 -12.53 18.17 -9.72
CA ASP A 150 -12.89 19.53 -10.15
C ASP A 150 -13.45 19.47 -11.58
N GLY A 151 -14.77 19.43 -11.68
CA GLY A 151 -15.44 19.05 -12.92
C GLY A 151 -15.05 17.63 -13.34
N ASN A 152 -14.44 17.49 -14.53
CA ASN A 152 -13.97 16.21 -15.06
C ASN A 152 -12.45 16.03 -14.95
N LEU A 153 -11.77 16.84 -14.15
CA LEU A 153 -10.33 16.77 -13.95
C LEU A 153 -9.97 15.95 -12.69
N PRO A 154 -8.86 15.20 -12.72
CA PRO A 154 -8.35 14.49 -11.56
C PRO A 154 -7.76 15.47 -10.53
N ASP A 155 -7.72 15.03 -9.28
CA ASP A 155 -7.03 15.73 -8.19
C ASP A 155 -5.57 15.28 -8.11
N LEU A 156 -4.65 16.11 -8.58
CA LEU A 156 -3.22 15.78 -8.67
C LEU A 156 -2.39 16.32 -7.49
N ARG A 157 -3.02 16.77 -6.40
CA ARG A 157 -2.34 17.47 -5.28
C ARG A 157 -1.13 16.73 -4.70
N ASN A 158 -1.17 15.40 -4.67
CA ASN A 158 -0.07 14.55 -4.19
C ASN A 158 0.45 13.57 -5.26
N LEU A 159 0.31 13.91 -6.55
CA LEU A 159 0.87 13.10 -7.63
C LEU A 159 2.39 13.03 -7.48
N GLU A 160 2.92 11.82 -7.41
CA GLU A 160 4.35 11.53 -7.32
C GLU A 160 4.76 10.58 -8.44
N LEU A 161 5.82 10.91 -9.18
CA LEU A 161 6.57 9.98 -10.03
C LEU A 161 7.91 9.73 -9.34
N GLY A 162 8.21 8.47 -9.04
CA GLY A 162 9.40 8.10 -8.28
C GLY A 162 10.20 6.97 -8.91
N PHE A 163 11.42 6.84 -8.40
CA PHE A 163 12.34 5.76 -8.67
C PHE A 163 12.87 5.24 -7.33
N PHE A 164 12.78 3.93 -7.12
CA PHE A 164 13.31 3.28 -5.93
C PHE A 164 14.31 2.20 -6.35
N ALA A 165 15.56 2.34 -5.92
CA ALA A 165 16.63 1.38 -6.20
C ALA A 165 16.40 0.08 -5.42
N CYS A 166 16.55 -1.06 -6.07
CA CYS A 166 16.25 -2.38 -5.53
C CYS A 166 17.37 -3.38 -5.82
N HIS A 167 17.47 -4.41 -4.99
CA HIS A 167 18.36 -5.54 -5.16
C HIS A 167 17.59 -6.84 -5.48
N SER A 168 18.23 -7.78 -6.18
CA SER A 168 17.69 -9.14 -6.27
C SER A 168 17.46 -9.72 -4.86
N GLY A 169 16.28 -10.30 -4.64
CA GLY A 169 15.84 -10.81 -3.35
C GLY A 169 15.02 -9.82 -2.52
N ASP A 170 14.95 -8.55 -2.92
CA ASP A 170 14.11 -7.55 -2.26
C ASP A 170 12.62 -7.81 -2.47
N TYR A 171 11.80 -7.24 -1.60
CA TYR A 171 10.34 -7.35 -1.70
C TYR A 171 9.74 -5.96 -1.81
N ILE A 172 8.75 -5.83 -2.69
CA ILE A 172 7.88 -4.66 -2.76
C ILE A 172 6.45 -5.09 -2.48
N MET A 173 5.80 -4.39 -1.55
CA MET A 173 4.42 -4.58 -1.17
C MET A 173 3.64 -3.30 -1.46
N ILE A 174 2.64 -3.35 -2.33
CA ILE A 174 1.70 -2.25 -2.57
C ILE A 174 0.38 -2.58 -1.87
N VAL A 175 -0.12 -1.66 -1.06
CA VAL A 175 -1.30 -1.89 -0.23
C VAL A 175 -2.27 -0.70 -0.25
N SER A 176 -3.56 -0.99 -0.13
CA SER A 176 -4.61 0.02 0.07
C SER A 176 -4.67 0.54 1.51
N ASP A 177 -5.50 1.54 1.77
CA ASP A 177 -5.72 2.09 3.11
C ASP A 177 -6.38 1.08 4.06
N GLY A 178 -7.23 0.19 3.53
CA GLY A 178 -7.78 -0.97 4.23
C GLY A 178 -6.73 -1.95 4.75
N VAL A 179 -5.45 -1.79 4.37
CA VAL A 179 -4.31 -2.48 5.00
C VAL A 179 -3.51 -1.52 5.86
N HIS A 180 -2.97 -0.43 5.29
CA HIS A 180 -1.98 0.36 6.01
C HIS A 180 -2.57 1.17 7.17
N ASP A 181 -3.86 1.52 7.14
CA ASP A 181 -4.52 2.12 8.30
C ASP A 181 -4.62 1.11 9.46
N ASN A 182 -4.67 -0.20 9.19
CA ASN A 182 -4.60 -1.24 10.24
C ASN A 182 -3.20 -1.44 10.83
N LEU A 183 -2.17 -0.83 10.23
CA LEU A 183 -0.83 -0.76 10.78
C LEU A 183 -0.58 0.56 11.54
N ASP A 184 -1.46 1.55 11.39
CA ASP A 184 -1.32 2.87 11.98
C ASP A 184 -1.66 2.83 13.49
N PRO A 185 -0.77 3.33 14.36
CA PRO A 185 -1.00 3.27 15.81
C PRO A 185 -2.26 4.03 16.25
N ALA A 186 -2.67 5.09 15.55
CA ALA A 186 -3.89 5.83 15.87
C ALA A 186 -5.16 4.98 15.66
N HIS A 187 -5.22 4.22 14.57
CA HIS A 187 -6.33 3.30 14.30
C HIS A 187 -6.30 2.05 15.19
N LEU A 188 -5.16 1.77 15.82
CA LEU A 188 -5.01 0.70 16.82
C LEU A 188 -5.29 1.17 18.26
N GLY A 189 -5.72 2.43 18.44
CA GLY A 189 -6.10 2.97 19.74
C GLY A 189 -4.94 3.45 20.62
N PHE A 190 -3.72 3.52 20.07
CA PHE A 190 -2.59 4.16 20.74
C PHE A 190 -2.78 5.67 20.73
N HIS A 191 -2.36 6.29 21.81
CA HIS A 191 -2.34 7.72 22.01
C HIS A 191 -0.92 8.26 21.72
N PRO A 192 -0.74 9.52 21.31
CA PRO A 192 0.60 10.10 21.06
C PRO A 192 1.62 9.83 22.18
N LYS A 193 1.20 10.03 23.44
CA LYS A 193 2.00 9.72 24.65
C LYS A 193 2.51 8.28 24.73
N ASP A 194 1.76 7.30 24.22
CA ASP A 194 2.19 5.89 24.22
C ASP A 194 3.42 5.68 23.30
N LEU A 195 3.66 6.62 22.38
CA LEU A 195 4.77 6.64 21.43
C LEU A 195 5.75 7.79 21.70
N GLY A 196 5.72 8.37 22.90
CA GLY A 196 6.68 9.40 23.33
C GLY A 196 6.41 10.81 22.77
N ILE A 197 5.22 11.07 22.22
CA ILE A 197 4.81 12.40 21.76
C ILE A 197 3.94 13.07 22.82
N GLU A 198 4.35 14.26 23.27
CA GLU A 198 3.63 15.07 24.25
C GLU A 198 2.42 15.79 23.62
N ALA A 199 1.32 15.05 23.44
CA ALA A 199 0.03 15.57 22.97
C ALA A 199 -1.14 14.76 23.56
N GLU A 200 -2.33 15.34 23.69
CA GLU A 200 -3.54 14.66 24.19
C GLU A 200 -4.27 13.84 23.13
N ASP A 201 -4.11 14.18 21.85
CA ASP A 201 -4.72 13.47 20.75
C ASP A 201 -3.87 13.67 19.50
N TRP A 202 -3.97 12.73 18.54
CA TRP A 202 -3.24 12.82 17.28
C TRP A 202 -3.52 14.10 16.48
N SER A 203 -4.73 14.67 16.60
CA SER A 203 -5.10 15.93 15.97
C SER A 203 -4.53 17.17 16.67
N SER A 204 -4.03 17.01 17.90
CA SER A 204 -3.46 18.10 18.72
C SER A 204 -1.94 18.19 18.62
N VAL A 205 -1.29 17.27 17.91
CA VAL A 205 0.16 17.31 17.73
C VAL A 205 0.53 18.51 16.85
N PRO A 206 1.35 19.46 17.32
CA PRO A 206 1.70 20.64 16.52
C PRO A 206 2.60 20.32 15.31
N ASP A 207 3.49 19.35 15.49
CA ASP A 207 4.44 18.90 14.47
C ASP A 207 3.91 17.64 13.77
N LEU A 208 3.20 17.86 12.66
CA LEU A 208 2.56 16.79 11.90
C LEU A 208 3.56 15.89 11.18
N GLU A 209 4.70 16.44 10.78
CA GLU A 209 5.75 15.70 10.09
C GLU A 209 6.43 14.76 11.07
N ALA A 210 6.86 15.25 12.24
CA ALA A 210 7.43 14.41 13.29
C ALA A 210 6.44 13.35 13.80
N ALA A 211 5.15 13.67 13.92
CA ALA A 211 4.14 12.68 14.25
C ALA A 211 4.05 11.57 13.20
N GLU A 212 4.07 11.93 11.91
CA GLU A 212 3.98 10.96 10.83
C GLU A 212 5.24 10.09 10.73
N GLU A 213 6.42 10.64 11.02
CA GLU A 213 7.67 9.85 11.16
C GLU A 213 7.55 8.76 12.24
N VAL A 214 7.11 9.13 13.45
CA VAL A 214 6.92 8.18 14.56
C VAL A 214 5.88 7.12 14.21
N LYS A 215 4.77 7.52 13.57
CA LYS A 215 3.76 6.57 13.09
C LYS A 215 4.34 5.63 12.04
N ASN A 216 5.17 6.14 11.13
CA ASN A 216 5.79 5.35 10.07
C ASN A 216 6.77 4.32 10.64
N GLU A 217 7.58 4.71 11.62
CA GLU A 217 8.45 3.78 12.34
C GLU A 217 7.65 2.65 13.01
N TYR A 218 6.54 3.00 13.66
CA TYR A 218 5.63 2.01 14.25
C TYR A 218 5.05 1.08 13.18
N ARG A 219 4.52 1.62 12.08
CA ARG A 219 3.95 0.84 10.96
C ARG A 219 4.95 -0.16 10.41
N ILE A 220 6.18 0.29 10.15
CA ILE A 220 7.27 -0.55 9.64
C ILE A 220 7.63 -1.66 10.64
N SER A 221 7.76 -1.31 11.93
CA SER A 221 8.04 -2.28 12.99
C SER A 221 6.95 -3.34 13.10
N LEU A 222 5.70 -2.91 13.07
CA LEU A 222 4.53 -3.79 13.13
C LEU A 222 4.42 -4.67 11.88
N LEU A 223 4.60 -4.09 10.68
CA LEU A 223 4.58 -4.83 9.43
C LEU A 223 5.58 -5.99 9.47
N SER A 224 6.80 -5.75 9.95
CA SER A 224 7.80 -6.80 10.12
C SER A 224 7.32 -7.96 10.99
N LYS A 225 6.59 -7.69 12.07
CA LYS A 225 6.02 -8.73 12.95
C LYS A 225 4.84 -9.44 12.29
N VAL A 226 3.95 -8.69 11.64
CA VAL A 226 2.78 -9.20 10.92
C VAL A 226 3.21 -10.21 9.88
N ILE A 227 4.14 -9.83 9.00
CA ILE A 227 4.53 -10.70 7.88
C ILE A 227 5.22 -11.98 8.33
N ASN A 228 5.88 -11.98 9.49
CA ASN A 228 6.56 -13.14 10.06
C ASN A 228 5.63 -14.00 10.95
N GLY A 229 4.35 -13.63 11.09
CA GLY A 229 3.42 -14.31 11.96
C GLY A 229 3.80 -14.25 13.45
N GLU A 230 4.58 -13.23 13.84
CA GLU A 230 5.13 -13.07 15.20
C GLU A 230 4.18 -12.37 16.16
N LEU A 231 3.04 -11.90 15.68
CA LEU A 231 1.99 -11.42 16.56
C LEU A 231 1.29 -12.63 17.15
N ASP A 232 1.40 -12.79 18.46
CA ASP A 232 0.53 -13.69 19.20
C ASP A 232 -0.91 -13.29 18.88
N SER A 233 -1.57 -14.13 18.09
CA SER A 233 -2.97 -13.98 17.76
C SER A 233 -3.69 -13.80 19.08
N ALA A 234 -4.49 -12.73 19.23
CA ALA A 234 -5.51 -12.65 20.28
C ALA A 234 -6.48 -13.88 20.25
N VAL A 235 -6.32 -14.75 19.25
CA VAL A 235 -7.05 -16.00 18.95
C VAL A 235 -6.26 -17.29 19.30
N LYS A 236 -5.12 -17.27 20.01
CA LYS A 236 -4.59 -18.51 20.67
C LYS A 236 -5.40 -18.96 21.91
N LYS A 237 -6.64 -18.48 22.05
CA LYS A 237 -7.67 -19.06 22.92
C LYS A 237 -8.88 -19.44 22.07
N ARG A 238 -8.80 -20.54 21.32
CA ARG A 238 -9.96 -21.39 20.97
C ARG A 238 -9.51 -22.72 20.36
N ASP A 239 -9.82 -23.77 21.12
CA ASP A 239 -9.99 -25.19 20.78
C ASP A 239 -8.78 -26.06 20.36
N PRO A 240 -8.34 -27.02 21.21
CA PRO A 240 -7.32 -28.02 20.86
C PRO A 240 -7.73 -29.07 19.82
N ASP A 241 -9.01 -29.18 19.45
CA ASP A 241 -9.54 -30.36 18.74
C ASP A 241 -9.78 -30.19 17.21
N THR A 242 -9.39 -29.07 16.60
CA THR A 242 -9.68 -28.81 15.16
C THR A 242 -8.48 -28.40 14.29
N LEU A 243 -7.29 -28.89 14.60
CA LEU A 243 -6.19 -28.86 13.63
C LEU A 243 -5.78 -30.29 13.28
N GLN A 244 -6.20 -30.74 12.10
CA GLN A 244 -5.44 -31.77 11.40
C GLN A 244 -4.02 -31.22 11.25
N GLU A 245 -3.07 -31.94 11.87
CA GLU A 245 -1.65 -31.73 11.72
C GLU A 245 -1.28 -31.73 10.24
N VAL A 246 -1.02 -30.55 9.68
CA VAL A 246 -0.04 -30.44 8.60
C VAL A 246 1.31 -30.37 9.31
N SER A 247 1.80 -31.55 9.71
CA SER A 247 3.17 -31.75 10.14
C SER A 247 4.08 -31.60 8.92
N GLY A 248 4.40 -30.35 8.61
CA GLY A 248 5.57 -30.00 7.83
C GLY A 248 6.40 -29.09 8.70
N GLU A 249 7.48 -29.60 9.27
CA GLU A 249 8.60 -28.76 9.70
C GLU A 249 9.15 -28.07 8.43
N GLY A 250 8.48 -27.01 8.00
CA GLY A 250 8.99 -26.12 6.98
C GLY A 250 10.18 -25.41 7.58
N GLU A 251 11.38 -25.70 7.08
CA GLU A 251 12.57 -24.91 7.34
C GLU A 251 12.18 -23.42 7.25
N LYS A 252 12.36 -22.67 8.35
CA LYS A 252 12.28 -21.20 8.28
C LYS A 252 13.18 -20.77 7.11
N PRO A 253 12.69 -19.97 6.15
CA PRO A 253 13.50 -19.58 5.00
C PRO A 253 14.83 -19.02 5.49
N ARG A 254 15.95 -19.50 4.91
CA ARG A 254 17.29 -18.96 5.15
C ARG A 254 17.36 -17.45 4.89
N ASP A 255 16.36 -16.92 4.18
CA ASP A 255 16.22 -15.54 3.73
C ASP A 255 15.22 -14.69 4.53
N GLY A 256 15.01 -14.89 5.83
CA GLY A 256 14.57 -13.82 6.76
C GLY A 256 13.19 -13.16 6.58
N ILE A 257 12.45 -13.43 5.51
CA ILE A 257 11.01 -13.13 5.33
C ILE A 257 10.31 -14.24 4.54
N PRO A 258 9.00 -14.46 4.73
CA PRO A 258 8.27 -15.53 4.04
C PRO A 258 8.10 -15.32 2.53
N PRO A 259 7.64 -16.33 1.78
CA PRO A 259 7.28 -16.19 0.37
C PRO A 259 6.16 -15.14 0.17
N PRO A 260 6.07 -14.47 -0.99
CA PRO A 260 5.10 -13.39 -1.23
C PRO A 260 3.63 -13.75 -0.93
N LEU A 261 3.20 -14.97 -1.25
CA LEU A 261 1.84 -15.42 -0.95
C LEU A 261 1.59 -15.51 0.57
N GLU A 262 2.56 -15.98 1.34
CA GLU A 262 2.45 -16.04 2.80
C GLU A 262 2.47 -14.64 3.41
N VAL A 263 3.29 -13.74 2.90
CA VAL A 263 3.27 -12.31 3.27
C VAL A 263 1.87 -11.71 3.08
N VAL A 264 1.25 -11.90 1.92
CA VAL A 264 -0.12 -11.41 1.64
C VAL A 264 -1.14 -12.05 2.58
N ASN A 265 -1.04 -13.36 2.83
CA ASN A 265 -1.96 -14.07 3.73
C ASN A 265 -1.84 -13.57 5.18
N ASN A 266 -0.61 -13.35 5.66
CA ASN A 266 -0.36 -12.86 7.01
C ASN A 266 -0.90 -11.43 7.19
N ILE A 267 -0.67 -10.54 6.21
CA ILE A 267 -1.18 -9.16 6.24
C ILE A 267 -2.72 -9.14 6.23
N THR A 268 -3.33 -9.91 5.32
CA THR A 268 -4.80 -9.94 5.19
C THR A 268 -5.46 -10.57 6.42
N SER A 269 -4.91 -11.65 6.96
CA SER A 269 -5.39 -12.27 8.20
C SER A 269 -5.30 -11.30 9.38
N TYR A 270 -4.18 -10.59 9.51
CA TYR A 270 -4.00 -9.56 10.54
C TYR A 270 -5.07 -8.45 10.44
N CYS A 271 -5.39 -7.98 9.23
CA CYS A 271 -6.43 -6.96 9.05
C CYS A 271 -7.82 -7.46 9.47
N VAL A 272 -8.16 -8.71 9.09
CA VAL A 272 -9.43 -9.35 9.48
C VAL A 272 -9.52 -9.50 11.01
N GLU A 273 -8.45 -9.98 11.64
CA GLU A 273 -8.39 -10.17 13.09
C GLU A 273 -8.52 -8.84 13.84
N THR A 274 -7.77 -7.82 13.41
CA THR A 274 -7.79 -6.48 14.00
C THR A 274 -9.20 -5.89 13.93
N CYS A 275 -9.86 -6.01 12.78
CA CYS A 275 -11.20 -5.45 12.57
C CYS A 275 -12.35 -6.31 13.13
N ASN A 276 -12.10 -7.47 13.73
CA ASN A 276 -13.14 -8.44 14.09
C ASN A 276 -14.17 -7.88 15.09
N ALA A 277 -13.71 -7.08 16.08
CA ALA A 277 -14.59 -6.44 17.05
C ALA A 277 -15.54 -5.44 16.36
N SER A 278 -14.99 -4.61 15.47
CA SER A 278 -15.71 -3.62 14.67
C SER A 278 -16.74 -4.30 13.76
N ALA A 279 -16.35 -5.38 13.08
CA ALA A 279 -17.21 -6.14 12.18
C ALA A 279 -18.38 -6.80 12.94
N THR A 280 -18.08 -7.42 14.09
CA THR A 280 -19.08 -8.04 14.96
C THR A 280 -20.10 -7.00 15.47
N TRP A 281 -19.62 -5.81 15.84
CA TRP A 281 -20.50 -4.74 16.29
C TRP A 281 -21.42 -4.26 15.17
N MET A 282 -20.88 -4.01 13.97
CA MET A 282 -21.68 -3.55 12.83
C MET A 282 -22.72 -4.59 12.39
N ALA A 283 -22.38 -5.89 12.43
CA ALA A 283 -23.31 -6.97 12.13
C ALA A 283 -24.48 -7.04 13.11
N THR A 284 -24.22 -6.76 14.39
CA THR A 284 -25.25 -6.73 15.44
C THR A 284 -26.00 -5.40 15.54
N ASN A 285 -25.46 -4.33 14.95
CA ASN A 285 -26.01 -2.98 14.96
C ASN A 285 -26.15 -2.41 13.53
N PRO A 286 -26.95 -3.01 12.64
CA PRO A 286 -26.96 -2.68 11.20
C PRO A 286 -27.43 -1.25 10.86
N LYS A 287 -28.08 -0.56 11.81
CA LYS A 287 -28.48 0.85 11.67
C LYS A 287 -27.59 1.80 12.50
N GLY A 288 -26.67 1.23 13.28
CA GLY A 288 -25.75 1.97 14.12
C GLY A 288 -24.56 2.49 13.32
N ARG A 289 -23.94 3.56 13.82
CA ARG A 289 -22.60 3.98 13.40
C ARG A 289 -21.60 3.42 14.38
N LEU A 290 -20.53 2.79 13.88
CA LEU A 290 -19.47 2.26 14.73
C LEU A 290 -18.96 3.35 15.70
N PRO A 291 -18.87 3.07 17.01
CA PRO A 291 -18.30 4.02 17.96
C PRO A 291 -16.86 4.36 17.60
N LYS A 292 -16.46 5.62 17.78
CA LYS A 292 -15.08 6.08 17.57
C LYS A 292 -14.18 5.76 18.77
N ASP A 293 -14.16 4.49 19.18
CA ASP A 293 -13.31 3.99 20.24
C ASP A 293 -12.38 2.92 19.67
N TYR A 294 -11.21 3.34 19.19
CA TYR A 294 -10.23 2.46 18.57
C TYR A 294 -9.52 1.53 19.57
N ARG A 295 -9.70 1.73 20.89
CA ARG A 295 -9.23 0.77 21.89
C ARG A 295 -10.17 -0.43 21.99
N LEU A 296 -11.47 -0.19 21.88
CA LEU A 296 -12.48 -1.25 21.89
C LEU A 296 -12.71 -1.87 20.50
N TYR A 297 -12.58 -1.05 19.46
CA TYR A 297 -12.82 -1.38 18.05
C TYR A 297 -11.58 -1.01 17.21
N PRO A 298 -10.45 -1.71 17.41
CA PRO A 298 -9.23 -1.39 16.69
C PRO A 298 -9.38 -1.64 15.19
N GLY A 299 -8.52 -0.96 14.44
CA GLY A 299 -8.46 -1.05 13.00
C GLY A 299 -9.48 -0.20 12.26
N LYS A 300 -9.27 -0.13 10.95
CA LYS A 300 -10.19 0.50 9.99
C LYS A 300 -10.74 -0.59 9.08
N MET A 301 -12.06 -0.79 9.15
CA MET A 301 -12.76 -1.63 8.20
C MET A 301 -12.86 -0.91 6.86
N ASP A 302 -12.07 -1.37 5.89
CA ASP A 302 -12.10 -0.87 4.52
C ASP A 302 -11.77 -1.99 3.52
N HIS A 303 -11.70 -1.65 2.23
CA HIS A 303 -11.29 -2.58 1.20
C HIS A 303 -9.81 -2.97 1.33
N THR A 304 -9.55 -4.18 1.79
CA THR A 304 -8.19 -4.71 2.01
C THR A 304 -7.60 -5.28 0.71
N THR A 305 -6.65 -4.56 0.10
CA THR A 305 -5.86 -5.02 -1.06
C THR A 305 -4.38 -5.00 -0.73
N CYS A 306 -3.69 -6.11 -1.05
CA CYS A 306 -2.25 -6.24 -0.92
C CYS A 306 -1.69 -6.98 -2.12
N VAL A 307 -0.67 -6.40 -2.77
CA VAL A 307 0.14 -7.04 -3.81
C VAL A 307 1.57 -7.11 -3.28
N CYS A 308 2.18 -8.29 -3.30
CA CYS A 308 3.55 -8.50 -2.86
C CYS A 308 4.34 -9.19 -3.98
N VAL A 309 5.50 -8.65 -4.32
CA VAL A 309 6.42 -9.22 -5.31
C VAL A 309 7.81 -9.36 -4.70
N ARG A 310 8.49 -10.45 -5.04
CA ARG A 310 9.93 -10.64 -4.82
C ARG A 310 10.64 -10.31 -6.11
N ILE A 311 11.69 -9.50 -6.01
CA ILE A 311 12.58 -9.10 -7.11
C ILE A 311 13.62 -10.19 -7.36
#